data_AF-A0A3N4LSN3-F1
#
_entry.id   AF-A0A3N4LSN3-F1
#
_cell.length_a   1.000
_cell.length_b   1.000
_cell.length_c   1.000
_cell.angle_alpha   90.00
_cell.angle_beta   90.00
_cell.angle_gamma   90.00
#
_symmetry.space_group_name_H-M   'P 1'
#
loop_
_entity.id
_entity.type
_entity.pdbx_description
1 polymer ?
#
loop_
_entity_poly.entity_id
_entity_poly.type
_entity_poly.pdbx_seq_one_letter_code
_entity_poly.pdbx_strand_id
1 'polypeptide(L)'
;MWPAQIPPEWHQPGGFSNQGLAAASAYVAEVRGRDRSCRITGFSDAGSVAPLIPREEADWFVSRGMSLFNLNQALSPAYITSDVLNCLLLRDDVYRVFDDAKLVIVPKNGKYVSHFVQQTTNLGHLYHNCESWELGVRAEFLYARFAWSVLQLHGLFVSTQTRF
;
A
#
# COMPACT_ATOMS: atom_id res chain seq x y z
N MET A 1 2.45 -10.79 15.28
CA MET A 1 1.03 -10.69 15.67
C MET A 1 0.53 -9.38 15.10
N TRP A 2 -0.58 -9.35 14.36
CA TRP A 2 -1.19 -8.08 13.93
C TRP A 2 -1.79 -7.41 15.16
N PRO A 3 -1.64 -6.09 15.36
CA PRO A 3 -2.18 -5.43 16.53
C PRO A 3 -3.71 -5.48 16.52
N ALA A 4 -4.33 -5.53 17.70
CA ALA A 4 -5.78 -5.49 17.83
C ALA A 4 -6.38 -4.18 17.29
N GLN A 5 -5.61 -3.09 17.34
CA GLN A 5 -5.96 -1.78 16.79
C GLN A 5 -4.71 -1.13 16.21
N ILE A 6 -4.83 -0.51 15.03
CA ILE A 6 -3.76 0.32 14.47
C ILE A 6 -3.75 1.69 15.17
N PRO A 7 -2.63 2.44 15.14
CA PRO A 7 -2.57 3.73 15.82
C PRO A 7 -3.64 4.71 15.28
N PRO A 8 -4.26 5.55 16.13
CA PRO A 8 -5.39 6.40 15.77
C PRO A 8 -5.16 7.28 14.54
N GLU A 9 -3.94 7.80 14.36
CA GLU A 9 -3.53 8.65 13.25
C GLU A 9 -3.62 7.96 11.88
N TRP A 10 -3.69 6.64 11.83
CA TRP A 10 -3.88 5.87 10.60
C TRP A 10 -5.34 5.74 10.18
N HIS A 11 -6.32 6.16 10.98
CA HIS A 11 -7.71 6.07 10.55
C HIS A 11 -8.01 7.23 9.58
N GLN A 12 -8.49 6.92 8.38
CA GLN A 12 -8.91 7.95 7.42
C GLN A 12 -10.24 8.57 7.88
N PRO A 13 -10.39 9.91 7.84
CA PRO A 13 -11.70 10.54 7.95
C PRO A 13 -12.46 10.34 6.64
N GLY A 14 -13.35 9.35 6.58
CA GLY A 14 -14.19 9.08 5.41
C GLY A 14 -14.58 7.61 5.28
N GLY A 15 -15.78 7.34 4.76
CA GLY A 15 -16.27 5.97 4.52
C GLY A 15 -15.92 5.46 3.12
N PHE A 16 -15.73 4.15 2.97
CA PHE A 16 -15.50 3.47 1.68
C PHE A 16 -16.78 3.30 0.83
N SER A 17 -17.80 4.13 1.06
CA SER A 17 -19.22 3.82 0.78
C SER A 17 -19.60 3.66 -0.70
N ASN A 18 -18.69 3.93 -1.64
CA ASN A 18 -18.97 3.88 -3.08
C ASN A 18 -18.12 2.86 -3.87
N GLN A 19 -17.43 1.93 -3.20
CA GLN A 19 -16.61 0.94 -3.92
C GLN A 19 -17.40 -0.33 -4.27
N GLY A 20 -17.32 -0.72 -5.54
CA GLY A 20 -17.97 -1.93 -6.06
C GLY A 20 -17.26 -3.20 -5.61
N LEU A 21 -18.03 -4.25 -5.31
CA LEU A 21 -17.52 -5.59 -5.07
C LEU A 21 -16.93 -6.16 -6.37
N ALA A 22 -15.59 -6.25 -6.43
CA ALA A 22 -14.87 -6.76 -7.58
C ALA A 22 -14.50 -8.24 -7.41
N ALA A 23 -14.68 -9.06 -8.45
CA ALA A 23 -14.03 -10.36 -8.51
C ALA A 23 -12.50 -10.21 -8.63
N ALA A 24 -11.75 -11.25 -8.24
CA ALA A 24 -10.29 -11.29 -8.35
C ALA A 24 -9.75 -11.07 -9.78
N SER A 25 -10.54 -11.37 -10.82
CA SER A 25 -10.17 -11.11 -12.21
C SER A 25 -10.42 -9.67 -12.66
N ALA A 26 -11.27 -8.93 -11.93
CA ALA A 26 -11.73 -7.59 -12.29
C ALA A 26 -11.13 -6.48 -11.39
N TYR A 27 -10.53 -6.82 -10.25
CA TYR A 27 -10.05 -5.82 -9.28
C TYR A 27 -9.09 -4.78 -9.89
N VAL A 28 -8.26 -5.16 -10.88
CA VAL A 28 -7.37 -4.22 -11.58
C VAL A 28 -8.16 -3.13 -12.30
N ALA A 29 -9.24 -3.50 -13.00
CA ALA A 29 -10.09 -2.54 -13.70
C ALA A 29 -10.80 -1.62 -12.70
N GLU A 30 -11.29 -2.16 -11.59
CA GLU A 30 -11.94 -1.40 -10.52
C GLU A 30 -10.99 -0.42 -9.83
N VAL A 31 -9.75 -0.83 -9.51
CA VAL A 31 -8.72 0.08 -8.96
C VAL A 31 -8.41 1.20 -9.95
N ARG A 32 -8.29 0.90 -11.26
CA ARG A 32 -8.07 1.93 -12.29
C ARG A 32 -9.25 2.89 -12.41
N GLY A 33 -10.48 2.39 -12.32
CA GLY A 33 -11.70 3.21 -12.33
C GLY A 33 -11.83 4.12 -11.11
N ARG A 34 -11.46 3.60 -9.93
CA ARG A 34 -11.42 4.34 -8.66
C ARG A 34 -10.36 5.46 -8.71
N ASP A 35 -9.11 5.12 -9.01
CA ASP A 35 -7.99 6.03 -8.82
C ASP A 35 -7.78 7.00 -9.99
N ARG A 36 -8.03 6.54 -11.22
CA ARG A 36 -7.89 7.26 -12.51
C ARG A 36 -6.51 7.84 -12.83
N SER A 37 -5.66 8.02 -11.84
CA SER A 37 -4.31 8.57 -11.91
C SER A 37 -3.46 8.08 -10.75
N CYS A 38 -2.14 8.22 -10.88
CA CYS A 38 -1.19 7.90 -9.82
C CYS A 38 -1.56 8.58 -8.50
N ARG A 39 -1.66 7.80 -7.41
CA ARG A 39 -2.05 8.31 -6.09
C ARG A 39 -0.98 9.13 -5.37
N ILE A 40 0.23 9.16 -5.91
CA ILE A 40 1.31 10.02 -5.42
C ILE A 40 1.50 11.26 -6.30
N THR A 41 1.52 11.09 -7.62
CA THR A 41 1.90 12.19 -8.54
C THR A 41 0.71 12.88 -9.22
N GLY A 42 -0.46 12.24 -9.24
CA GLY A 42 -1.64 12.72 -9.99
C GLY A 42 -1.57 12.50 -11.50
N PHE A 43 -0.53 11.86 -12.02
CA PHE A 43 -0.34 11.68 -13.48
C PHE A 43 -1.12 10.45 -13.96
N SER A 44 -1.71 10.54 -15.17
CA SER A 44 -2.63 9.53 -15.72
C SER A 44 -2.06 8.67 -16.85
N ASP A 45 -0.88 8.98 -17.39
CA ASP A 45 -0.40 8.37 -18.65
C ASP A 45 -0.07 6.87 -18.53
N ALA A 46 0.86 6.53 -17.63
CA ALA A 46 1.31 5.17 -17.39
C ALA A 46 1.21 4.84 -15.90
N GLY A 47 0.60 3.71 -15.56
CA GLY A 47 0.50 3.29 -14.17
C GLY A 47 0.10 1.83 -14.00
N SER A 48 0.57 1.28 -12.89
CA SER A 48 0.42 -0.11 -12.47
C SER A 48 -0.36 -0.19 -11.16
N VAL A 49 -1.16 -1.25 -11.02
CA VAL A 49 -1.90 -1.52 -9.78
C VAL A 49 -0.95 -2.15 -8.77
N ALA A 50 -0.71 -1.43 -7.68
CA ALA A 50 0.25 -1.71 -6.64
C ALA A 50 -0.46 -2.29 -5.40
N PRO A 51 -0.22 -3.56 -5.04
CA PRO A 51 -0.70 -4.13 -3.78
C PRO A 51 0.01 -3.47 -2.59
N LEU A 52 -0.75 -3.09 -1.56
CA LEU A 52 -0.21 -2.61 -0.28
C LEU A 52 0.43 -3.78 0.47
N ILE A 53 -0.29 -4.88 0.64
CA ILE A 53 0.30 -6.15 1.06
C ILE A 53 0.64 -6.96 -0.19
N PRO A 54 1.93 -7.30 -0.42
CA PRO A 54 2.35 -8.08 -1.58
C PRO A 54 1.69 -9.45 -1.67
N ARG A 55 1.63 -10.03 -2.87
CA ARG A 55 1.00 -11.34 -3.08
C ARG A 55 1.79 -12.47 -2.44
N GLU A 56 3.09 -12.29 -2.35
CA GLU A 56 4.07 -13.18 -1.72
C GLU A 56 3.78 -13.37 -0.23
N GLU A 57 3.07 -12.42 0.39
CA GLU A 57 2.69 -12.44 1.80
C GLU A 57 1.29 -13.03 2.03
N ALA A 58 0.72 -13.79 1.08
CA ALA A 58 -0.63 -14.36 1.20
C ALA A 58 -0.82 -15.23 2.44
N ASP A 59 0.16 -16.06 2.80
CA ASP A 59 0.10 -16.89 4.02
C ASP A 59 0.08 -16.02 5.29
N TRP A 60 0.89 -14.97 5.31
CA TRP A 60 0.87 -13.99 6.40
C TRP A 60 -0.48 -13.27 6.46
N PHE A 61 -1.02 -12.86 5.31
CA PHE A 61 -2.30 -12.18 5.19
C PHE A 61 -3.45 -12.99 5.81
N VAL A 62 -3.51 -14.29 5.50
CA VAL A 62 -4.53 -15.21 6.08
C VAL A 62 -4.27 -15.44 7.56
N SER A 63 -3.04 -15.77 7.96
CA SER A 63 -2.70 -16.10 9.35
C SER A 63 -2.87 -14.93 10.33
N ARG A 64 -2.92 -13.70 9.82
CA ARG A 64 -3.13 -12.47 10.59
C ARG A 64 -4.54 -11.89 10.46
N GLY A 65 -5.45 -12.58 9.79
CA GLY A 65 -6.85 -12.15 9.67
C GLY A 65 -7.01 -10.88 8.83
N MET A 66 -6.08 -10.59 7.93
CA MET A 66 -6.14 -9.39 7.10
C MET A 66 -7.30 -9.43 6.09
N SER A 67 -7.82 -10.63 5.80
CA SER A 67 -9.02 -10.81 4.97
C SER A 67 -10.27 -10.14 5.55
N LEU A 68 -10.33 -9.92 6.86
CA LEU A 68 -11.42 -9.18 7.51
C LEU A 68 -11.56 -7.74 6.99
N PHE A 69 -10.48 -7.18 6.43
CA PHE A 69 -10.46 -5.83 5.90
C PHE A 69 -10.74 -5.75 4.39
N ASN A 70 -10.80 -6.89 3.69
CA ASN A 70 -11.14 -6.92 2.26
C ASN A 70 -12.55 -6.38 2.01
N LEU A 71 -12.75 -5.76 0.85
CA LEU A 71 -14.09 -5.44 0.38
C LEU A 71 -14.82 -6.71 -0.06
N ASN A 72 -14.14 -7.56 -0.83
CA ASN A 72 -14.67 -8.84 -1.28
C ASN A 72 -14.29 -9.96 -0.30
N GLN A 73 -15.23 -10.30 0.57
CA GLN A 73 -15.10 -11.39 1.54
C GLN A 73 -15.17 -12.79 0.92
N ALA A 74 -15.48 -12.92 -0.37
CA ALA A 74 -15.59 -14.19 -1.09
C ALA A 74 -14.31 -14.53 -1.91
N LEU A 75 -13.23 -13.77 -1.76
CA LEU A 75 -11.95 -14.07 -2.42
C LEU A 75 -11.41 -15.43 -1.95
N SER A 76 -10.98 -16.26 -2.90
CA SER A 76 -10.33 -17.53 -2.58
C SER A 76 -8.91 -17.30 -2.03
N PRO A 77 -8.33 -18.27 -1.30
CA PRO A 77 -7.00 -18.13 -0.73
C PRO A 77 -5.90 -17.72 -1.73
N ALA A 78 -5.96 -18.23 -2.96
CA ALA A 78 -5.00 -17.91 -4.03
C ALA A 78 -5.04 -16.44 -4.50
N TYR A 79 -6.15 -15.74 -4.24
CA TYR A 79 -6.37 -14.34 -4.63
C TYR A 79 -6.72 -13.45 -3.44
N ILE A 80 -6.44 -13.88 -2.21
CA ILE A 80 -6.90 -13.21 -0.99
C ILE A 80 -6.36 -11.78 -0.85
N THR A 81 -5.21 -11.48 -1.47
CA THR A 81 -4.58 -10.15 -1.52
C THR A 81 -5.06 -9.30 -2.70
N SER A 82 -5.84 -9.88 -3.64
CA SER A 82 -6.31 -9.22 -4.87
C SER A 82 -7.64 -8.49 -4.64
N ASP A 83 -7.67 -7.62 -3.63
CA ASP A 83 -8.82 -6.81 -3.24
C ASP A 83 -8.61 -5.34 -3.60
N VAL A 84 -9.69 -4.64 -3.98
CA VAL A 84 -9.64 -3.22 -4.35
C VAL A 84 -9.11 -2.37 -3.19
N LEU A 85 -9.49 -2.68 -1.95
CA LEU A 85 -9.03 -1.94 -0.78
C LEU A 85 -7.56 -2.18 -0.46
N ASN A 86 -6.94 -3.26 -0.94
CA ASN A 86 -5.52 -3.57 -0.76
C ASN A 86 -4.64 -3.04 -1.90
N CYS A 87 -5.16 -2.23 -2.83
CA CYS A 87 -4.43 -1.85 -4.04
C CYS A 87 -4.56 -0.37 -4.37
N LEU A 88 -3.51 0.23 -4.94
CA LEU A 88 -3.47 1.61 -5.43
C LEU A 88 -2.96 1.67 -6.87
N LEU A 89 -3.37 2.64 -7.65
CA LEU A 89 -2.77 2.95 -8.95
C LEU A 89 -1.57 3.88 -8.74
N LEU A 90 -0.38 3.43 -9.18
CA LEU A 90 0.86 4.20 -9.11
C LEU A 90 1.48 4.35 -10.50
N ARG A 91 2.12 5.50 -10.76
CA ARG A 91 2.96 5.68 -11.95
C ARG A 91 4.09 4.64 -11.92
N ASP A 92 4.48 4.06 -13.05
CA ASP A 92 5.34 2.88 -13.07
C ASP A 92 6.71 3.06 -12.38
N ASP A 93 7.30 4.25 -12.44
CA ASP A 93 8.53 4.57 -11.72
C ASP A 93 8.32 4.68 -10.19
N VAL A 94 7.19 5.24 -9.76
CA VAL A 94 6.76 5.29 -8.36
C VAL A 94 6.40 3.90 -7.86
N TYR A 95 5.75 3.07 -8.69
CA TYR A 95 5.45 1.68 -8.38
C TYR A 95 6.73 0.90 -8.06
N ARG A 96 7.78 1.02 -8.89
CA ARG A 96 9.05 0.31 -8.64
C ARG A 96 9.67 0.66 -7.29
N VAL A 97 9.76 1.94 -6.93
CA VAL A 97 10.32 2.33 -5.63
C VAL A 97 9.40 1.99 -4.46
N PHE A 98 8.08 1.96 -4.70
CA PHE A 98 7.12 1.47 -3.73
C PHE A 98 7.38 -0.01 -3.47
N ASP A 99 7.39 -0.84 -4.52
CA ASP A 99 7.58 -2.30 -4.47
C ASP A 99 8.90 -2.69 -3.80
N ASP A 100 9.99 -1.99 -4.12
CA ASP A 100 11.33 -2.09 -3.50
C ASP A 100 11.39 -1.71 -2.00
N ALA A 101 10.25 -1.41 -1.36
CA ALA A 101 10.15 -0.93 0.01
C ALA A 101 10.86 0.41 0.28
N LYS A 102 11.15 1.22 -0.75
CA LYS A 102 11.85 2.52 -0.61
C LYS A 102 10.89 3.69 -0.39
N LEU A 103 9.61 3.49 -0.67
CA LEU A 103 8.53 4.46 -0.49
C LEU A 103 7.41 3.83 0.35
N VAL A 104 6.99 4.56 1.38
CA VAL A 104 5.80 4.25 2.19
C VAL A 104 4.82 5.43 2.13
N ILE A 105 3.56 5.15 2.46
CA ILE A 105 2.52 6.18 2.61
C ILE A 105 2.14 6.21 4.10
N VAL A 106 2.31 7.35 4.74
CA VAL A 106 2.19 7.48 6.20
C VAL A 106 1.34 8.70 6.58
N PRO A 107 0.60 8.63 7.71
CA PRO A 107 -0.12 9.78 8.22
C PRO A 107 0.85 10.81 8.82
N LYS A 108 0.72 12.08 8.44
CA LYS A 108 1.39 13.24 9.03
C LYS A 108 0.40 14.40 9.08
N ASN A 109 0.19 14.98 10.28
CA ASN A 109 -0.67 16.14 10.48
C ASN A 109 -2.09 15.98 9.87
N GLY A 110 -2.70 14.81 10.05
CA GLY A 110 -4.05 14.51 9.55
C GLY A 110 -4.14 14.22 8.05
N LYS A 111 -3.01 14.09 7.35
CA LYS A 111 -2.94 13.82 5.91
C LYS A 111 -2.04 12.63 5.63
N TYR A 112 -2.27 11.92 4.54
CA TYR A 112 -1.32 10.92 4.06
C TYR A 112 -0.29 11.58 3.17
N VAL A 113 0.97 11.21 3.38
CA VAL A 113 2.08 11.69 2.57
C VAL A 113 2.91 10.53 2.04
N SER A 114 3.49 10.70 0.86
CA SER A 114 4.58 9.84 0.38
C SER A 114 5.83 10.10 1.20
N HIS A 115 6.42 9.06 1.79
CA HIS A 115 7.65 9.16 2.56
C HIS A 115 8.68 8.16 2.05
N PHE A 116 9.80 8.68 1.56
CA PHE A 116 10.90 7.86 1.08
C PHE A 116 11.82 7.50 2.24
N VAL A 117 11.96 6.21 2.52
CA VAL A 117 12.78 5.66 3.61
C VAL A 117 14.22 5.39 3.19
N GLN A 118 14.49 5.44 1.87
CA GLN A 118 15.82 5.40 1.29
C GLN A 118 15.99 6.54 0.30
N GLN A 119 17.23 6.97 0.09
CA GLN A 119 17.54 7.98 -0.92
C GLN A 119 17.23 7.43 -2.31
N THR A 120 16.62 8.27 -3.15
CA THR A 120 16.42 8.01 -4.57
C THR A 120 16.96 9.19 -5.36
N THR A 121 17.32 8.96 -6.63
CA THR A 121 17.94 10.01 -7.46
C THR A 121 17.04 11.23 -7.61
N ASN A 122 15.77 11.03 -8.01
CA ASN A 122 14.85 12.13 -8.34
C ASN A 122 13.54 12.08 -7.56
N LEU A 123 12.94 10.89 -7.41
CA LEU A 123 11.59 10.77 -6.85
C LEU A 123 11.47 11.28 -5.41
N GLY A 124 12.49 11.05 -4.59
CA GLY A 124 12.55 11.53 -3.21
C GLY A 124 12.62 13.07 -3.16
N HIS A 125 13.40 13.69 -4.03
CA HIS A 125 13.47 15.16 -4.10
C HIS A 125 12.13 15.78 -4.49
N LEU A 126 11.37 15.12 -5.36
CA LEU A 126 10.10 15.64 -5.90
C LEU A 126 8.89 15.35 -5.01
N TYR A 127 8.86 14.18 -4.36
CA TYR A 127 7.64 13.66 -3.73
C TYR A 127 7.81 13.29 -2.26
N HIS A 128 8.97 13.52 -1.63
CA HIS A 128 9.13 13.23 -0.20
C HIS A 128 8.32 14.19 0.67
N ASN A 129 7.50 13.64 1.57
CA ASN A 129 6.53 14.32 2.42
C ASN A 129 5.49 15.15 1.65
N CYS A 130 5.25 14.86 0.38
CA CYS A 130 4.14 15.44 -0.37
C CYS A 130 2.84 14.71 -0.03
N GLU A 131 1.76 15.47 0.09
CA GLU A 131 0.42 14.92 0.30
C GLU A 131 0.03 14.00 -0.86
N SER A 132 -0.44 12.80 -0.52
CA SER A 132 -1.00 11.89 -1.51
C SER A 132 -2.38 12.37 -1.94
N TRP A 133 -2.80 11.97 -3.12
CA TRP A 133 -4.21 12.08 -3.48
C TRP A 133 -5.06 11.12 -2.65
N GLU A 134 -6.38 11.24 -2.73
CA GLU A 134 -7.31 10.33 -2.06
C GLU A 134 -7.02 8.87 -2.44
N LEU A 135 -6.75 8.05 -1.42
CA LEU A 135 -6.23 6.70 -1.59
C LEU A 135 -7.34 5.65 -1.77
N GLY A 136 -8.49 5.82 -1.11
CA GLY A 136 -9.60 4.88 -1.22
C GLY A 136 -9.25 3.44 -0.81
N VAL A 137 -8.34 3.26 0.16
CA VAL A 137 -7.84 1.95 0.63
C VAL A 137 -8.00 1.83 2.13
N ARG A 138 -8.00 0.60 2.65
CA ARG A 138 -8.05 0.38 4.10
C ARG A 138 -6.78 0.87 4.78
N ALA A 139 -6.99 1.52 5.92
CA ALA A 139 -5.93 1.98 6.80
C ALA A 139 -5.04 0.83 7.29
N GLU A 140 -5.65 -0.32 7.54
CA GLU A 140 -4.98 -1.53 8.00
C GLU A 140 -3.97 -2.04 6.96
N PHE A 141 -4.31 -1.99 5.67
CA PHE A 141 -3.37 -2.37 4.61
C PHE A 141 -2.25 -1.33 4.44
N LEU A 142 -2.54 -0.03 4.61
CA LEU A 142 -1.51 1.00 4.62
C LEU A 142 -0.52 0.81 5.80
N TYR A 143 -1.04 0.54 6.99
CA TYR A 143 -0.22 0.28 8.18
C TYR A 143 0.62 -1.00 8.00
N ALA A 144 0.03 -2.05 7.42
CA ALA A 144 0.74 -3.28 7.11
C ALA A 144 1.88 -3.05 6.12
N ARG A 145 1.64 -2.28 5.05
CA ARG A 145 2.70 -1.90 4.09
C ARG A 145 3.84 -1.18 4.80
N PHE A 146 3.53 -0.20 5.63
CA PHE A 146 4.54 0.55 6.38
C PHE A 146 5.37 -0.36 7.28
N ALA A 147 4.74 -1.22 8.08
CA ALA A 147 5.42 -2.17 8.94
C ALA A 147 6.30 -3.13 8.11
N TRP A 148 5.78 -3.67 7.01
CA TRP A 148 6.53 -4.54 6.11
C TRP A 148 7.77 -3.84 5.55
N SER A 149 7.64 -2.60 5.04
CA SER A 149 8.79 -1.85 4.50
C SER A 149 9.85 -1.54 5.56
N VAL A 150 9.45 -1.19 6.79
CA VAL A 150 10.39 -0.97 7.90
C VAL A 150 11.13 -2.27 8.27
N LEU A 151 10.45 -3.41 8.28
CA LEU A 151 11.08 -4.71 8.56
C LEU A 151 12.09 -5.11 7.48
N GLN A 152 11.85 -4.77 6.20
CA GLN A 152 12.85 -4.97 5.15
C GLN A 152 14.14 -4.17 5.42
N LEU A 153 14.01 -2.91 5.89
CA LEU A 153 15.18 -2.11 6.31
C LEU A 153 15.93 -2.74 7.48
N HIS A 154 15.20 -3.29 8.45
CA HIS A 154 15.82 -3.99 9.58
C HIS A 154 16.59 -5.24 9.11
N GLY A 155 16.04 -6.01 8.18
CA GLY A 155 16.74 -7.14 7.55
C GLY A 155 18.06 -6.71 6.91
N LEU A 156 18.07 -5.59 6.18
CA LEU A 156 19.27 -5.00 5.60
C LEU A 156 20.27 -4.56 6.69
N PHE A 157 19.78 -3.96 7.78
CA PHE A 157 20.63 -3.51 8.89
C PHE A 157 21.36 -4.69 9.55
N VAL A 158 20.63 -5.74 9.92
CA VAL A 158 21.19 -6.93 10.58
C VAL A 158 22.15 -7.69 9.66
N SER A 159 21.81 -7.86 8.39
CA SER A 159 22.67 -8.56 7.42
C SER A 159 23.96 -7.81 7.08
N THR A 160 23.98 -6.49 7.26
CA THR A 160 25.20 -5.67 7.07
C THR A 160 26.17 -5.82 8.24
N GLN A 161 25.70 -6.16 9.45
CA GLN A 161 26.56 -6.39 10.62
C GLN A 161 27.34 -7.71 10.57
N THR A 162 26.94 -8.68 9.75
CA THR A 162 27.63 -9.98 9.61
C THR A 162 28.89 -9.93 8.73
N ARG A 163 29.32 -8.74 8.31
CA ARG A 163 30.57 -8.51 7.57
C ARG A 163 31.57 -7.74 8.43
N PHE A 164 32.08 -8.39 9.47
CA PHE A 164 33.30 -7.99 10.17
C PHE A 164 34.11 -9.23 10.50
#